data_AF-A0A5E6NKG6-F1
#
_entry.id   AF-A0A5E6NKG6-F1
#
_cell.length_a   1.000
_cell.length_b   1.000
_cell.length_c   1.000
_cell.angle_alpha   90.00
_cell.angle_beta   90.00
_cell.angle_gamma   90.00
#
_symmetry.space_group_name_H-M   'P 1'
#
loop_
_entity.id
_entity.type
_entity.pdbx_description
1 polymer ?
#
loop_
_entity_poly.entity_id
_entity_poly.type
_entity_poly.pdbx_seq_one_letter_code
_entity_poly.pdbx_strand_id
1 'polypeptide(L)' 'MSEYKRFVIYIEKQVEKQYAVEIEVCQNYKKNEIYGGRWFKDLEAKEIWRLVEPDFPFRGHWEKVDN' A
#
# COMPACT_ATOMS: atom_id res chain seq x y z
N MET A 1 -5.38 16.85 -8.65
CA MET A 1 -5.26 15.86 -7.56
C MET A 1 -4.61 14.61 -8.13
N SER A 2 -3.46 14.17 -7.61
CA SER A 2 -2.68 13.05 -8.16
C SER A 2 -3.35 11.70 -7.89
N GLU A 3 -2.98 10.69 -8.68
CA GLU A 3 -3.43 9.30 -8.52
C GLU A 3 -3.11 8.77 -7.11
N TYR A 4 -1.89 9.00 -6.63
CA TYR A 4 -1.49 8.68 -5.26
C TYR A 4 -2.45 9.26 -4.20
N LYS A 5 -2.81 10.55 -4.29
CA LYS A 5 -3.75 11.17 -3.33
C LYS A 5 -5.15 10.55 -3.38
N ARG A 6 -5.60 10.09 -4.55
CA ARG A 6 -6.88 9.38 -4.67
C ARG A 6 -6.81 8.00 -3.99
N PHE A 7 -5.70 7.29 -4.17
CA PHE A 7 -5.47 6.00 -3.49
C PHE A 7 -5.35 6.14 -1.98
N VAL A 8 -4.65 7.16 -1.48
CA VAL A 8 -4.57 7.46 -0.03
C VAL A 8 -5.96 7.63 0.56
N ILE A 9 -6.81 8.50 -0.03
CA ILE A 9 -8.18 8.69 0.46
C ILE A 9 -9.02 7.42 0.36
N TYR A 10 -8.84 6.64 -0.71
CA TYR A 10 -9.55 5.39 -0.88
C TYR A 10 -9.19 4.38 0.22
N ILE A 11 -7.89 4.15 0.47
CA ILE A 11 -7.45 3.15 1.43
C ILE A 11 -7.75 3.58 2.86
N GLU A 12 -7.65 4.87 3.17
CA GLU A 12 -8.03 5.42 4.49
C GLU A 12 -9.52 5.21 4.78
N LYS A 13 -10.39 5.34 3.78
CA LYS A 13 -11.81 4.99 3.92
C LYS A 13 -12.04 3.49 4.14
N GLN A 14 -11.21 2.62 3.55
CA GLN A 14 -11.31 1.18 3.84
C GLN A 14 -10.86 0.86 5.26
N VAL A 15 -9.81 1.54 5.74
CA VAL A 15 -9.34 1.41 7.12
C VAL A 15 -10.37 1.93 8.12
N GLU A 16 -10.97 3.10 7.87
CA GLU A 16 -12.05 3.68 8.69
C GLU A 16 -13.26 2.73 8.79
N LYS A 17 -13.61 2.07 7.68
CA LYS A 17 -14.70 1.08 7.63
C LYS A 17 -14.32 -0.31 8.12
N GLN A 18 -13.07 -0.49 8.59
CA GLN A 18 -12.53 -1.76 9.06
C GLN A 18 -12.55 -2.87 7.99
N TYR A 19 -12.47 -2.52 6.71
CA TYR A 19 -12.27 -3.48 5.62
C TYR A 19 -10.78 -3.79 5.39
N ALA A 20 -9.90 -2.84 5.73
CA ALA A 20 -8.47 -3.01 5.69
C ALA A 20 -7.83 -2.55 7.01
N VAL A 21 -6.61 -2.99 7.28
CA VAL A 21 -5.79 -2.48 8.38
C VAL A 21 -4.40 -2.11 7.86
N GLU A 22 -3.88 -0.98 8.32
CA GLU A 22 -2.48 -0.64 8.08
C GLU A 22 -1.60 -1.57 8.93
N ILE A 23 -0.57 -2.15 8.32
CA ILE A 23 0.35 -3.09 8.96
C ILE A 23 1.79 -2.58 8.84
N GLU A 24 2.66 -3.07 9.72
CA GLU A 24 4.08 -2.82 9.58
C GLU A 24 4.64 -3.42 8.29
N VAL A 25 5.62 -2.73 7.72
CA VAL A 25 6.34 -3.19 6.53
C VAL A 25 7.02 -4.52 6.83
N CYS A 26 6.80 -5.52 5.98
CA CYS A 26 7.49 -6.80 6.12
C CYS A 26 8.99 -6.63 5.81
N GLN A 27 9.84 -6.75 6.83
CA GLN A 27 11.29 -6.57 6.70
C GLN A 27 11.97 -7.55 5.74
N ASN A 28 11.32 -8.69 5.46
CA ASN A 28 11.83 -9.73 4.57
C ASN A 28 11.29 -9.63 3.14
N TYR A 29 10.42 -8.66 2.83
CA TYR A 29 9.87 -8.53 1.48
C TYR A 29 10.93 -8.02 0.50
N LYS A 30 11.12 -8.76 -0.61
CA LYS A 30 11.98 -8.36 -1.72
C LYS A 30 11.33 -8.61 -3.07
N LYS A 31 10.70 -7.56 -3.62
CA LYS A 31 10.59 -7.40 -5.08
C LYS A 31 11.09 -5.99 -5.49
N ASN A 32 12.40 -5.94 -5.75
CA ASN A 32 13.33 -4.96 -6.33
C ASN A 32 12.90 -3.49 -6.59
N GLU A 33 13.25 -2.44 -5.84
CA GLU A 33 13.46 -2.18 -4.41
C GLU A 33 13.39 -0.64 -4.29
N ILE A 34 12.18 -0.09 -4.07
CA ILE A 34 11.97 1.19 -3.37
C ILE A 34 11.63 0.80 -1.94
N TYR A 35 12.40 1.32 -0.98
CA TYR A 35 12.19 1.09 0.45
C TYR A 35 11.07 2.01 0.97
N GLY A 36 10.23 1.48 1.85
CA GLY A 36 9.13 2.21 2.47
C GLY A 36 7.76 1.97 1.83
N GLY A 37 6.91 2.99 1.87
CA GLY A 37 5.50 2.89 1.55
C GLY A 37 4.63 2.41 2.71
N ARG A 38 3.32 2.61 2.58
CA ARG A 38 2.31 2.19 3.55
C ARG A 38 1.75 0.83 3.13
N TRP A 39 1.58 -0.06 4.10
CA TRP A 39 1.17 -1.44 3.85
C TRP A 39 -0.20 -1.68 4.45
N PHE A 40 -1.06 -2.34 3.70
CA PHE A 40 -2.44 -2.57 4.10
C PHE A 40 -2.80 -4.03 3.89
N LYS A 41 -3.40 -4.63 4.91
CA LYS A 41 -3.99 -5.95 4.81
C LYS A 41 -5.49 -5.81 4.62
N ASP A 42 -5.99 -6.33 3.51
CA ASP A 42 -7.42 -6.52 3.29
C ASP A 42 -7.90 -7.67 4.19
N LEU A 43 -8.97 -7.43 4.96
CA LEU A 43 -9.46 -8.41 5.93
C LEU A 43 -10.35 -9.49 5.31
N GLU A 44 -10.96 -9.23 4.15
CA GLU A 44 -11.87 -10.15 3.47
C GLU A 44 -11.07 -11.12 2.57
N ALA A 45 -10.30 -10.57 1.63
CA ALA A 45 -9.49 -11.31 0.67
C ALA A 45 -8.19 -11.85 1.30
N LYS A 46 -7.81 -11.36 2.49
CA LYS A 46 -6.55 -11.69 3.19
C LYS A 46 -5.30 -11.35 2.37
N GLU A 47 -5.44 -10.39 1.45
CA GLU A 47 -4.36 -9.91 0.61
C GLU A 47 -3.61 -8.78 1.30
N ILE A 48 -2.32 -8.67 1.02
CA ILE A 48 -1.50 -7.54 1.45
C ILE A 48 -1.22 -6.68 0.24
N TRP A 49 -1.40 -5.38 0.41
CA TRP A 49 -1.19 -4.37 -0.60
C TRP A 49 -0.20 -3.32 -0.10
N ARG A 50 0.63 -2.82 -1.01
CA ARG A 50 1.66 -1.82 -0.74
C ARG A 50 1.40 -0.55 -1.57
N LEU A 51 1.34 0.59 -0.90
CA LEU A 51 1.26 1.92 -1.50
C LEU A 51 2.59 2.66 -1.34
N VAL A 52 3.25 2.97 -2.44
CA VAL A 52 4.50 3.73 -2.45
C VAL A 52 4.25 5.13 -2.99
N GLU A 53 4.74 6.14 -2.27
CA GLU A 53 4.67 7.53 -2.68
C GLU A 53 5.54 7.78 -3.93
N PRO A 54 5.12 8.67 -4.84
CA PRO A 54 5.97 9.08 -5.96
C PRO A 54 7.23 9.79 -5.46
N ASP A 55 8.39 9.25 -5.82
CA ASP A 55 9.70 9.86 -5.59
C ASP A 55 10.48 9.81 -6.92
N PHE A 56 10.78 10.97 -7.51
CA PHE A 56 11.30 11.03 -8.88
C PHE A 56 12.61 10.22 -9.03
N PRO A 57 12.76 9.36 -10.06
CA PRO A 57 11.95 9.25 -11.29
C PRO A 57 10.74 8.31 -11.20
N PHE A 58 10.41 7.80 -10.02
CA PHE A 58 9.31 6.86 -9.80
C PHE A 58 7.97 7.58 -9.65
N ARG A 59 6.91 7.03 -10.24
CA ARG A 59 5.56 7.63 -10.26
C ARG A 59 4.71 7.27 -9.03
N GLY A 60 5.28 6.54 -8.06
CA GLY A 60 4.55 5.86 -7.01
C GLY A 60 3.85 4.62 -7.57
N HIS A 61 3.53 3.66 -6.72
CA HIS A 61 2.89 2.42 -7.17
C HIS A 61 2.00 1.82 -6.10
N TRP A 62 0.95 1.14 -6.55
CA TRP A 62 0.03 0.34 -5.76
C TRP A 62 0.12 -1.09 -6.25
N GLU A 63 0.56 -2.01 -5.40
CA GLU A 63 0.76 -3.40 -5.80
C GLU A 63 0.32 -4.37 -4.71
N LYS A 64 -0.08 -5.58 -5.14
CA LYS A 64 -0.27 -6.71 -4.24
C LYS A 64 1.10 -7.29 -3.87
N VAL A 65 1.29 -7.55 -2.60
CA VAL A 65 2.47 -8.22 -2.05
C VAL A 65 2.21 -9.72 -2.13
N ASP A 66 2.93 -10.38 -3.03
CA ASP A 66 2.93 -11.85 -3.10
C ASP A 66 3.67 -12.41 -1.87
N ASN A 67 3.04 -13.37 -1.19
CA ASN A 67 3.62 -14.13 -0.07
C ASN A 67 4.49 -15.29 -0.60
#